data_AF-A0A816XMG5-F1
#
_entry.id   AF-A0A816XMG5-F1
#
_cell.length_a   1.000
_cell.length_b   1.000
_cell.length_c   1.000
_cell.angle_alpha   90.00
_cell.angle_beta   90.00
_cell.angle_gamma   90.00
#
_symmetry.space_group_name_H-M   'P 1'
#
loop_
_entity.id
_entity.type
_entity.pdbx_description
1 polymer ?
#
loop_
_entity_poly.entity_id
_entity_poly.type
_entity_poly.pdbx_seq_one_letter_code
_entity_poly.pdbx_strand_id
1 'polypeptide(L)'
;MATDLKIPLITTDSTKDVTTDSISQSTNPALRICCIGAGYVGGPTCAIIASKCPDIRITVVDVSAERIAAWNSDALPIFEPGLDEIV
;
A
#
# COMPACT_ATOMS: atom_id res chain seq x y z
N MET A 1 15.83 -0.68 5.32
CA MET A 1 15.03 0.54 5.10
C MET A 1 13.79 0.10 4.33
N ALA A 2 12.61 0.22 4.93
CA ALA A 2 11.36 -0.10 4.26
C ALA A 2 11.12 0.95 3.18
N THR A 3 11.15 0.55 1.92
CA THR A 3 10.75 1.41 0.81
C THR A 3 9.31 1.08 0.47
N ASP A 4 8.47 2.10 0.49
CA ASP A 4 7.07 2.01 0.12
C ASP A 4 6.94 1.46 -1.32
N LEU A 5 5.96 0.59 -1.51
CA LEU A 5 5.79 -0.28 -2.66
C LEU A 5 4.67 0.32 -3.52
N LYS A 6 4.99 0.91 -4.68
CA LYS A 6 4.09 1.52 -5.67
C LYS A 6 3.05 0.50 -6.13
N ILE A 7 2.06 0.34 -5.28
CA ILE A 7 0.69 -0.03 -5.63
C ILE A 7 -0.02 1.33 -5.73
N PRO A 8 -0.95 1.58 -6.66
CA PRO A 8 -1.52 2.89 -6.92
C PRO A 8 -2.59 3.17 -5.86
N LEU A 9 -2.14 3.30 -4.61
CA LEU A 9 -2.81 4.01 -3.53
C LEU A 9 -1.85 4.35 -2.38
N ILE A 10 -0.59 4.66 -2.70
CA ILE A 10 0.27 5.37 -1.75
C ILE A 10 -0.01 6.85 -1.91
N THR A 11 -0.88 7.38 -1.07
CA THR A 11 -0.94 8.82 -0.87
C THR A 11 0.37 9.25 -0.20
N THR A 12 1.12 10.10 -0.91
CA THR A 12 1.96 11.09 -0.26
C THR A 12 1.04 11.95 0.58
N ASP A 13 1.39 12.12 1.86
CA ASP A 13 0.67 12.91 2.83
C ASP A 13 0.18 14.23 2.21
N SER A 14 -1.14 14.36 2.08
CA SER A 14 -1.83 15.63 1.92
C SER A 14 -2.84 15.76 3.05
N THR A 15 -2.41 15.54 4.29
CA THR A 15 -3.07 16.17 5.44
C THR A 15 -2.77 17.66 5.36
N LYS A 16 -3.65 18.40 4.68
CA LYS A 16 -3.75 19.84 4.88
C LYS A 16 -4.17 20.08 6.33
N ASP A 17 -3.34 20.85 7.02
CA ASP A 17 -3.56 21.68 8.20
C ASP A 17 -4.71 21.33 9.15
N VAL A 18 -4.33 21.07 10.39
CA VAL A 18 -5.17 21.31 11.56
C VAL A 18 -5.41 22.82 11.67
N THR A 19 -6.61 23.27 11.30
CA THR A 19 -7.18 24.53 11.79
C THR A 19 -8.59 24.28 12.30
N THR A 20 -8.80 24.70 13.55
CA THR A 20 -10.02 24.66 14.37
C THR A 20 -11.20 25.38 13.71
N ASP A 21 -12.36 24.72 13.60
CA ASP A 21 -13.60 25.13 14.31
C ASP A 21 -14.82 24.24 13.94
N SER A 22 -15.42 23.67 15.00
CA SER A 22 -16.81 23.18 15.15
C SER A 22 -17.36 21.96 14.36
N ILE A 23 -17.77 20.95 15.15
CA ILE A 23 -18.70 19.81 14.92
C ILE A 23 -18.14 18.49 14.35
N SER A 24 -18.05 17.53 15.28
CA SER A 24 -18.00 16.05 15.21
C SER A 24 -17.54 15.36 13.93
N GLN A 25 -16.29 14.90 13.93
CA GLN A 25 -15.94 13.64 13.27
C GLN A 25 -15.42 12.70 14.34
N SER A 26 -16.13 11.59 14.60
CA SER A 26 -15.52 10.46 15.28
C SER A 26 -14.41 9.97 14.36
N THR A 27 -13.17 10.37 14.65
CA THR A 27 -12.01 9.94 13.87
C THR A 27 -11.82 8.46 14.16
N ASN A 28 -12.51 7.61 13.40
CA ASN A 28 -12.18 6.20 13.37
C ASN A 28 -10.72 6.15 12.91
N PRO A 29 -9.77 5.68 13.72
CA PRO A 29 -8.37 5.75 13.36
C PRO A 29 -8.19 5.06 12.01
N ALA A 30 -7.63 5.79 11.03
CA ALA A 30 -7.43 5.28 9.69
C ALA A 30 -6.69 3.94 9.79
N LEU A 31 -7.34 2.85 9.38
CA LEU A 31 -6.81 1.50 9.52
C LEU A 31 -5.56 1.38 8.63
N ARG A 32 -4.47 0.87 9.21
CA ARG A 32 -3.18 0.68 8.53
C ARG A 32 -2.75 -0.77 8.66
N ILE A 33 -2.38 -1.40 7.55
CA ILE A 33 -1.93 -2.79 7.51
C ILE A 33 -0.47 -2.82 7.06
N CYS A 34 0.37 -3.55 7.78
CA CYS A 34 1.73 -3.87 7.38
C CYS A 34 1.83 -5.38 7.08
N CYS A 35 2.26 -5.73 5.88
CA CYS A 35 2.52 -7.11 5.47
C CYS A 35 4.03 -7.35 5.41
N ILE A 36 4.51 -8.34 6.14
CA ILE A 36 5.92 -8.77 6.11
C ILE A 36 6.03 -9.99 5.18
N GLY A 37 6.63 -9.77 4.01
CA GLY A 37 6.83 -10.74 2.94
C GLY A 37 6.17 -10.30 1.64
N ALA A 38 6.96 -9.80 0.69
CA ALA A 38 6.48 -9.34 -0.62
C ALA A 38 6.52 -10.46 -1.69
N GLY A 39 6.27 -11.71 -1.29
CA GLY A 39 6.28 -12.87 -2.19
C GLY A 39 4.92 -13.12 -2.87
N TYR A 40 4.75 -14.32 -3.42
CA TYR A 40 3.54 -14.78 -4.11
C TYR A 40 2.23 -14.64 -3.31
N VAL A 41 2.31 -14.70 -1.98
CA VAL A 41 1.11 -14.56 -1.13
C VAL A 41 0.93 -13.10 -0.72
N GLY A 42 1.92 -12.52 -0.03
CA GLY A 42 1.76 -11.20 0.57
C GLY A 42 1.54 -10.08 -0.44
N GLY A 43 2.26 -10.09 -1.58
CA GLY A 43 2.12 -9.07 -2.63
C GLY A 43 0.71 -9.04 -3.25
N PRO A 44 0.27 -10.10 -3.95
CA PRO A 44 -1.07 -10.15 -4.56
C PRO A 44 -2.20 -9.98 -3.56
N THR A 45 -2.09 -10.56 -2.36
CA THR A 45 -3.10 -10.39 -1.30
C THR A 45 -3.27 -8.91 -0.94
N CYS A 46 -2.14 -8.21 -0.72
CA CYS A 46 -2.16 -6.80 -0.36
C CYS A 46 -2.59 -5.91 -1.52
N ALA A 47 -2.24 -6.24 -2.76
CA ALA A 47 -2.70 -5.54 -3.96
C ALA A 47 -4.24 -5.57 -4.07
N ILE A 48 -4.86 -6.74 -3.86
CA ILE A 48 -6.32 -6.87 -3.87
C ILE A 48 -6.96 -6.12 -2.70
N ILE A 49 -6.40 -6.19 -1.49
CA ILE A 49 -6.93 -5.44 -0.33
C ILE A 49 -6.88 -3.93 -0.63
N ALA A 50 -5.76 -3.41 -1.13
CA ALA A 50 -5.64 -2.00 -1.50
C ALA A 50 -6.66 -1.59 -2.58
N SER A 51 -6.88 -2.43 -3.59
CA SER A 51 -7.85 -2.21 -4.66
C SER A 51 -9.31 -2.21 -4.16
N LYS A 52 -9.65 -3.08 -3.19
CA LYS A 52 -11.03 -3.23 -2.68
C LYS A 52 -11.35 -2.33 -1.49
N CYS A 53 -10.33 -1.85 -0.78
CA CYS A 53 -10.47 -1.06 0.44
C CYS A 53 -9.62 0.21 0.36
N PRO A 54 -10.04 1.21 -0.46
CA PRO A 54 -9.22 2.40 -0.71
C PRO A 54 -8.98 3.27 0.53
N ASP A 55 -9.81 3.14 1.57
CA ASP A 55 -9.65 3.88 2.82
C ASP A 55 -8.58 3.27 3.75
N ILE A 56 -8.02 2.10 3.42
CA ILE A 56 -7.01 1.41 4.20
C ILE A 56 -5.63 1.62 3.58
N ARG A 57 -4.68 2.12 4.37
CA ARG A 57 -3.28 2.18 3.93
C ARG A 57 -2.60 0.83 4.11
N ILE A 58 -2.06 0.27 3.04
CA ILE A 58 -1.29 -0.98 3.04
C ILE A 58 0.19 -0.69 2.80
N THR A 59 1.06 -1.28 3.61
CA THR A 59 2.51 -1.26 3.42
C THR A 59 3.02 -2.69 3.37
N VAL A 60 3.70 -3.07 2.30
CA VAL A 60 4.32 -4.40 2.15
C VAL A 60 5.83 -4.24 2.26
N VAL A 61 6.46 -5.04 3.11
CA VAL A 61 7.91 -5.01 3.35
C VAL A 61 8.53 -6.38 3.14
N ASP A 62 9.80 -6.43 2.75
CA ASP A 62 10.56 -7.68 2.57
C ASP A 62 12.03 -7.44 2.95
N VAL A 63 12.76 -8.51 3.26
CA VAL A 63 14.20 -8.44 3.51
C VAL A 63 14.98 -8.22 2.22
N SER A 64 14.45 -8.66 1.08
CA SER A 64 15.04 -8.45 -0.23
C SER A 64 14.72 -7.06 -0.76
N ALA A 65 15.71 -6.16 -0.71
CA ALA A 65 15.61 -4.83 -1.31
C ALA A 65 15.37 -4.89 -2.82
N GLU A 66 15.96 -5.87 -3.52
CA GLU A 66 15.75 -6.11 -4.95
C GLU A 66 14.29 -6.46 -5.25
N ARG A 67 13.68 -7.32 -4.43
CA ARG A 67 12.27 -7.67 -4.58
C ARG A 67 11.37 -6.46 -4.40
N ILE A 68 11.63 -5.61 -3.41
CA ILE A 68 10.88 -4.37 -3.21
C ILE A 68 11.13 -3.37 -4.35
N ALA A 69 12.33 -3.32 -4.92
CA ALA A 69 12.62 -2.49 -6.08
C ALA A 69 11.86 -2.97 -7.33
N ALA A 70 11.80 -4.28 -7.57
CA ALA A 70 11.04 -4.87 -8.68
C ALA A 70 9.54 -4.53 -8.57
N TRP A 71 8.97 -4.70 -7.38
CA TRP A 71 7.60 -4.27 -7.07
C TRP A 71 7.32 -2.77 -7.25
N ASN A 72 8.36 -1.93 -7.27
CA ASN A 72 8.30 -0.48 -7.48
C ASN A 72 8.60 -0.06 -8.92
N SER A 73 8.72 -1.03 -9.81
CA SER A 73 9.12 -0.87 -11.21
C SER A 73 8.04 -1.41 -12.14
N ASP A 74 8.21 -1.22 -13.44
CA ASP A 74 7.32 -1.78 -14.46
C ASP A 74 7.53 -3.31 -14.66
N ALA A 75 8.45 -3.93 -13.90
CA ALA A 75 8.76 -5.35 -13.97
C ALA A 75 8.54 -6.03 -12.61
N LEU A 76 7.34 -6.57 -12.40
CA LEU A 76 6.98 -7.23 -11.15
C LEU A 76 7.84 -8.48 -10.88
N PRO A 77 8.17 -8.78 -9.62
CA PRO A 77 9.00 -9.93 -9.26
C PRO A 77 8.27 -11.28 -9.36
N ILE A 78 6.98 -11.25 -9.66
CA ILE A 78 6.12 -12.43 -9.85
C ILE A 78 5.18 -12.19 -11.03
N PHE A 79 4.78 -13.27 -11.69
CA PHE A 79 3.74 -13.24 -12.71
C PHE A 79 2.46 -13.84 -12.13
N GLU A 80 1.36 -13.08 -12.20
CA GLU A 80 0.01 -13.54 -11.91
C GLU A 80 -0.95 -12.87 -12.91
N PRO A 81 -1.82 -13.63 -13.60
CA PRO A 81 -2.74 -13.04 -14.58
C PRO A 81 -3.59 -11.91 -13.98
N GLY A 82 -3.51 -10.72 -14.57
CA GLY A 82 -4.27 -9.52 -14.14
C GLY A 82 -3.65 -8.74 -12.98
N LEU A 83 -2.50 -9.15 -12.44
CA LEU A 83 -1.83 -8.41 -11.37
C LEU A 83 -1.32 -7.04 -11.85
N ASP A 84 -0.74 -6.97 -13.04
CA ASP A 84 -0.25 -5.71 -13.63
C ASP A 84 -1.36 -4.66 -13.86
N GLU A 85 -2.64 -5.08 -13.88
CA GLU A 85 -3.78 -4.17 -14.05
C GLU A 85 -4.20 -3.50 -12.74
N ILE A 86 -3.75 -4.03 -11.60
CA ILE A 86 -4.15 -3.58 -10.26
C ILE A 86 -3.03 -2.93 -9.44
N VAL A 87 -1.76 -3.11 -9.84
CA VAL A 87 -0.58 -2.54 -9.14
C VAL A 87 0.04 -1.37 -9.89
#